data_AF-A0A811NWI0-F1
#
_entry.id   AF-A0A811NWI0-F1
#
_cell.length_a   1.000
_cell.length_b   1.000
_cell.length_c   1.000
_cell.angle_alpha   90.00
_cell.angle_beta   90.00
_cell.angle_gamma   90.00
#
_symmetry.space_group_name_H-M   'P 1'
#
loop_
_entity.id
_entity.type
_entity.pdbx_description
1 polymer ?
#
loop_
_entity_poly.entity_id
_entity_poly.type
_entity_poly.pdbx_seq_one_letter_code
_entity_poly.pdbx_strand_id
1 'polypeptide(L)'
;MASWEELARNFLLEEEEEDEELFFVLLPAVMPFLDEEKTPEHTSSLSGAKKVKEILEGHENWCKKEFRMEAEIFRTIANFLRAENLLRDTRGMKIEEQLGIFMFMLSHNASTERLKKEFQHSGETVHRKIYDVFNIIPTLTQKFIRLPNPSHTHMKITCDPRFMPFFQDNRKMARFQKKSFPLYEDMTSLYLCAICRGNVGGGNV
;
A
#
# COMPACT_ATOMS: atom_id res chain seq x y z
N MET A 1 65.20 -9.44 -23.15
CA MET A 1 64.77 -8.05 -22.90
C MET A 1 63.26 -8.09 -22.85
N ALA A 2 62.65 -7.72 -21.73
CA ALA A 2 61.20 -7.67 -21.63
C ALA A 2 60.66 -6.71 -22.70
N SER A 3 59.59 -7.10 -23.39
CA SER A 3 58.98 -6.27 -24.43
C SER A 3 58.40 -5.01 -23.77
N TRP A 4 58.44 -3.86 -24.44
CA TRP A 4 57.85 -2.61 -23.92
C TRP A 4 56.36 -2.75 -23.57
N GLU A 5 55.66 -3.66 -24.24
CA GLU A 5 54.26 -4.02 -23.94
C GLU A 5 54.10 -4.73 -22.59
N GLU A 6 55.12 -5.48 -22.17
CA GLU A 6 55.15 -6.21 -20.90
C GLU A 6 55.41 -5.26 -19.73
N LEU A 7 56.30 -4.29 -19.93
CA LEU A 7 56.55 -3.20 -18.98
C LEU A 7 55.32 -2.28 -18.84
N ALA A 8 54.67 -1.91 -19.95
CA ALA A 8 53.47 -1.08 -19.91
C ALA A 8 52.28 -1.80 -19.24
N ARG A 9 52.15 -3.12 -19.45
CA ARG A 9 51.11 -3.93 -18.81
C ARG A 9 51.35 -4.06 -17.31
N ASN A 10 52.59 -4.29 -16.88
CA ASN A 10 52.91 -4.35 -15.45
C ASN A 10 52.71 -3.00 -14.77
N PHE A 11 53.07 -1.89 -15.43
CA PHE A 11 52.83 -0.54 -14.90
C PHE A 11 51.34 -0.24 -14.73
N LEU A 12 50.49 -0.60 -15.71
CA LEU A 12 49.04 -0.42 -15.61
C LEU A 12 48.40 -1.33 -14.55
N LEU A 13 48.93 -2.54 -14.36
CA LEU A 13 48.49 -3.46 -13.30
C LEU A 13 48.94 -3.00 -11.91
N GLU A 14 50.13 -2.42 -11.79
CA GLU A 14 50.63 -1.78 -10.57
C GLU A 14 49.79 -0.54 -10.21
N GLU A 15 49.41 0.29 -11.20
CA GLU A 15 48.48 1.42 -10.97
C GLU A 15 47.06 0.95 -10.59
N GLU A 16 46.52 -0.11 -11.21
CA GLU A 16 45.23 -0.69 -10.81
C GLU A 16 45.28 -1.29 -9.38
N GLU A 17 46.38 -1.97 -9.00
CA GLU A 17 46.57 -2.48 -7.62
C GLU A 17 46.75 -1.35 -6.60
N GLU A 18 47.50 -0.29 -6.92
CA GLU A 18 47.65 0.89 -6.07
C GLU A 18 46.32 1.64 -5.92
N ASP A 19 45.50 1.75 -6.97
CA ASP A 19 44.17 2.35 -6.92
C ASP A 19 43.17 1.50 -6.09
N GLU A 20 43.29 0.17 -6.12
CA GLU A 20 42.53 -0.72 -5.23
C GLU A 20 42.95 -0.54 -3.77
N GLU A 21 44.25 -0.47 -3.48
CA GLU A 21 44.76 -0.24 -2.12
C GLU A 21 44.38 1.16 -1.61
N LEU A 22 44.46 2.16 -2.48
CA LEU A 22 44.03 3.53 -2.23
C LEU A 22 42.52 3.59 -1.99
N PHE A 23 41.72 2.78 -2.67
CA PHE A 23 40.29 2.62 -2.42
C PHE A 23 40.01 2.06 -1.01
N PHE A 24 40.78 1.06 -0.55
CA PHE A 24 40.66 0.51 0.80
C PHE A 24 41.10 1.47 1.92
N VAL A 25 41.93 2.48 1.61
CA VAL A 25 42.36 3.50 2.58
C VAL A 25 41.46 4.74 2.53
N LEU A 26 41.16 5.23 1.32
CA LEU A 26 40.36 6.44 1.11
C LEU A 26 38.89 6.22 1.46
N LEU A 27 38.26 5.09 1.09
CA LEU A 27 36.84 4.89 1.39
C LEU A 27 36.58 4.90 2.89
N PRO A 28 37.25 4.08 3.74
CA PRO A 28 37.03 4.13 5.19
C PRO A 28 37.42 5.48 5.81
N ALA A 29 38.37 6.21 5.21
CA ALA A 29 38.75 7.54 5.67
C ALA A 29 37.70 8.60 5.32
N VAL A 30 37.06 8.51 4.16
CA VAL A 30 36.06 9.49 3.65
C VAL A 30 34.64 9.17 4.14
N MET A 31 34.30 7.90 4.36
CA MET A 31 32.98 7.46 4.83
C MET A 31 32.50 8.21 6.09
N PRO A 32 33.32 8.41 7.15
CA PRO A 32 32.91 9.17 8.33
C PRO A 32 32.63 10.65 8.04
N PHE A 33 33.21 11.23 6.98
CA PHE A 33 32.97 12.62 6.57
C PHE A 33 31.76 12.75 5.64
N LEU A 34 31.31 11.65 5.04
CA LEU A 34 30.07 11.56 4.25
C LEU A 34 28.90 10.97 5.05
N ASP A 35 29.17 10.40 6.23
CA ASP A 35 28.17 9.93 7.17
C ASP A 35 27.44 11.15 7.76
N GLU A 36 26.46 11.65 7.00
CA GLU A 36 25.39 12.44 7.58
C GLU A 36 24.76 11.60 8.69
N GLU A 37 24.78 12.11 9.93
CA GLU A 37 24.03 11.51 11.03
C GLU A 37 22.58 11.32 10.56
N LYS A 38 22.14 10.05 10.43
CA LYS A 38 20.80 9.74 9.93
C LYS A 38 19.77 10.33 10.88
N THR A 39 19.18 11.45 10.47
CA THR A 39 18.14 12.11 11.26
C THR A 39 16.88 11.25 11.27
N PRO A 40 16.34 10.90 12.45
CA PRO A 40 15.13 10.10 12.53
C PRO A 40 13.93 10.91 12.00
N GLU A 41 13.26 10.41 10.97
CA GLU A 41 12.08 11.06 10.38
C GLU A 41 10.79 10.81 11.20
N HIS A 42 10.72 9.68 11.92
CA HIS A 42 9.54 9.26 12.68
C HIS A 42 9.73 9.48 14.19
N THR A 43 9.64 10.74 14.61
CA THR A 43 9.93 11.18 15.99
C THR A 43 8.68 11.45 16.83
N SER A 44 7.47 11.26 16.30
CA SER A 44 6.26 11.51 17.08
C SER A 44 6.09 10.49 18.21
N SER A 45 5.68 10.97 19.38
CA SER A 45 5.32 10.14 20.54
C SER A 45 4.02 9.35 20.33
N LEU A 46 3.20 9.79 19.38
CA LEU A 46 1.96 9.16 18.96
C LEU A 46 2.25 8.19 17.81
N SER A 47 2.46 6.91 18.15
CA SER A 47 2.57 5.85 17.15
C SER A 47 1.23 5.61 16.43
N GLY A 48 1.27 5.00 15.24
CA GLY A 48 0.07 4.65 14.50
C GLY A 48 -0.93 3.81 15.33
N ALA A 49 -0.45 2.84 16.11
CA ALA A 49 -1.30 2.07 17.03
C ALA A 49 -2.01 2.94 18.08
N LYS A 50 -1.31 3.93 18.67
CA LYS A 50 -1.91 4.86 19.63
C LYS A 50 -2.92 5.78 18.95
N LYS A 51 -2.61 6.29 17.76
CA LYS A 51 -3.52 7.11 16.96
C LYS A 51 -4.81 6.37 16.65
N VAL A 52 -4.75 5.12 16.18
CA VAL A 52 -5.95 4.33 15.90
C VAL A 52 -6.76 4.10 17.17
N LYS A 53 -6.11 3.81 18.29
CA LYS A 53 -6.78 3.67 19.58
C LYS A 53 -7.50 4.96 19.99
N GLU A 54 -6.83 6.10 19.87
CA GLU A 54 -7.39 7.43 20.14
C GLU A 54 -8.62 7.73 19.27
N ILE A 55 -8.57 7.42 17.97
CA ILE A 55 -9.69 7.61 17.04
C ILE A 55 -10.89 6.74 17.41
N LEU A 56 -10.66 5.50 17.86
CA LEU A 56 -11.72 4.53 18.18
C LEU A 56 -12.32 4.72 19.57
N GLU A 57 -11.54 5.20 20.54
CA GLU A 57 -11.96 5.37 21.94
C GLU A 57 -12.29 6.83 22.29
N GLY A 58 -11.92 7.78 21.44
CA GLY A 58 -12.20 9.19 21.62
C GLY A 58 -13.63 9.59 21.22
N HIS A 59 -13.77 10.77 20.64
CA HIS A 59 -15.08 11.30 20.29
C HIS A 59 -15.75 10.46 19.18
N GLU A 60 -17.05 10.21 19.29
CA GLU A 60 -17.84 9.35 18.37
C GLU A 60 -17.67 9.68 16.87
N ASN A 61 -17.48 10.97 16.58
CA ASN A 61 -17.28 11.49 15.22
C ASN A 61 -15.86 11.37 14.68
N TRP A 62 -14.85 11.03 15.50
CA TRP A 62 -13.47 10.91 15.01
C TRP A 62 -13.33 9.75 14.04
N CYS A 63 -13.83 8.57 14.39
CA CYS A 63 -13.81 7.43 13.48
C CYS A 63 -14.57 7.72 12.16
N LYS A 64 -15.69 8.44 12.24
CA LYS A 64 -16.44 8.86 11.03
C LYS A 64 -15.64 9.82 10.15
N LYS A 65 -14.90 10.75 10.77
CA LYS A 65 -14.07 11.71 10.03
C LYS A 65 -12.86 11.02 9.41
N GLU A 66 -12.11 10.26 10.20
CA GLU A 66 -10.81 9.70 9.83
C GLU A 66 -10.95 8.43 8.96
N PHE A 67 -11.95 7.58 9.23
CA PHE A 67 -12.12 6.27 8.57
C PHE A 67 -13.44 6.13 7.80
N ARG A 68 -14.30 7.16 7.76
CA ARG A 68 -15.61 7.16 7.05
C ARG A 68 -16.59 6.08 7.49
N MET A 69 -16.47 5.64 8.74
CA MET A 69 -17.38 4.67 9.37
C MET A 69 -17.45 4.86 10.88
N GLU A 70 -18.49 4.32 11.51
CA GLU A 70 -18.60 4.21 12.96
C GLU A 70 -17.51 3.32 13.57
N ALA A 71 -17.08 3.63 14.79
CA ALA A 71 -16.06 2.85 15.50
C ALA A 71 -16.46 1.39 15.73
N GLU A 72 -17.75 1.13 15.94
CA GLU A 72 -18.29 -0.23 16.09
C GLU A 72 -18.17 -1.04 14.80
N ILE A 73 -18.43 -0.42 13.66
CA ILE A 73 -18.28 -1.05 12.34
C ILE A 73 -16.80 -1.35 12.09
N PHE A 74 -15.91 -0.40 12.38
CA PHE A 74 -14.47 -0.61 12.27
C PHE A 74 -14.00 -1.81 13.08
N ARG A 75 -14.38 -1.88 14.37
CA ARG A 75 -14.05 -3.02 15.24
C ARG A 75 -14.60 -4.34 14.71
N THR A 76 -15.83 -4.31 14.19
CA THR A 76 -16.47 -5.50 13.61
C THR A 76 -15.70 -6.01 12.39
N ILE A 77 -15.27 -5.11 11.50
CA ILE A 77 -14.44 -5.46 10.33
C ILE A 77 -13.09 -6.01 10.78
N ALA A 78 -12.39 -5.35 11.71
CA ALA A 78 -11.10 -5.82 12.21
C ALA A 78 -11.20 -7.23 12.84
N ASN A 79 -12.24 -7.47 13.64
CA ASN A 79 -12.50 -8.77 14.25
C ASN A 79 -12.84 -9.85 13.21
N PHE A 80 -13.63 -9.50 12.19
CA PHE A 80 -13.92 -10.41 11.08
C PHE A 80 -12.65 -10.80 10.32
N LEU A 81 -11.82 -9.82 9.95
CA LEU A 81 -10.56 -10.08 9.23
C LEU A 81 -9.60 -10.94 10.05
N ARG A 82 -9.59 -10.77 11.38
CA ARG A 82 -8.84 -11.61 12.32
C ARG A 82 -9.39 -13.03 12.40
N ALA A 83 -10.70 -13.18 12.57
CA ALA A 83 -11.36 -14.48 12.72
C ALA A 83 -11.25 -15.34 11.46
N GLU A 84 -11.35 -14.72 10.29
CA GLU A 84 -11.19 -15.37 8.99
C GLU A 84 -9.72 -15.51 8.57
N ASN A 85 -8.79 -15.07 9.42
CA ASN A 85 -7.35 -15.16 9.19
C ASN A 85 -6.88 -14.48 7.89
N LEU A 86 -7.63 -13.46 7.45
CA LEU A 86 -7.36 -12.69 6.25
C LEU A 86 -6.26 -11.65 6.51
N LEU A 87 -6.29 -11.01 7.68
CA LEU A 87 -5.19 -10.23 8.21
C LEU A 87 -4.68 -10.84 9.51
N ARG A 88 -3.38 -10.68 9.76
CA ARG A 88 -2.73 -11.16 10.98
C ARG A 88 -1.99 -10.02 11.66
N ASP A 89 -1.97 -10.08 12.98
CA ASP A 89 -1.08 -9.22 13.77
C ASP A 89 0.37 -9.58 13.43
N THR A 90 1.20 -8.55 13.24
CA THR A 90 2.64 -8.70 13.03
C THR A 90 3.39 -8.19 14.26
N ARG A 91 4.69 -8.50 14.37
CA ARG A 91 5.52 -8.08 15.52
C ARG A 91 5.45 -6.58 15.82
N GLY A 92 5.25 -5.74 14.80
CA GLY A 92 5.23 -4.28 14.94
C GLY A 92 3.89 -3.60 14.63
N MET A 93 2.85 -4.34 14.22
CA MET A 93 1.60 -3.72 13.76
C MET A 93 0.39 -4.65 13.93
N LYS A 94 -0.62 -4.15 14.63
CA LYS A 94 -1.90 -4.85 14.83
C LYS A 94 -2.81 -4.73 13.61
N ILE A 95 -3.79 -5.62 13.48
CA ILE A 95 -4.80 -5.59 12.40
C ILE A 95 -5.54 -4.25 12.38
N GLU A 96 -5.86 -3.68 13.54
CA GLU A 96 -6.53 -2.37 13.64
C GLU A 96 -5.68 -1.26 13.02
N GLU A 97 -4.36 -1.30 13.20
CA GLU A 97 -3.46 -0.31 12.60
C GLU A 97 -3.29 -0.53 11.09
N GLN A 98 -3.18 -1.78 10.64
CA GLN A 98 -3.14 -2.11 9.21
C GLN A 98 -4.40 -1.64 8.49
N LEU A 99 -5.57 -1.95 9.06
CA LEU A 99 -6.85 -1.49 8.55
C LEU A 99 -6.98 0.03 8.64
N GLY A 100 -6.51 0.64 9.74
CA GLY A 100 -6.53 2.08 9.94
C GLY A 100 -5.74 2.85 8.88
N ILE A 101 -4.54 2.37 8.52
CA ILE A 101 -3.73 2.95 7.43
C ILE A 101 -4.51 2.92 6.12
N PHE A 102 -5.09 1.77 5.78
CA PHE A 102 -5.85 1.60 4.54
C PHE A 102 -7.10 2.49 4.51
N MET A 103 -7.87 2.51 5.58
CA MET A 103 -9.09 3.31 5.67
C MET A 103 -8.79 4.80 5.65
N PHE A 104 -7.74 5.26 6.34
CA PHE A 104 -7.32 6.66 6.31
C PHE A 104 -6.89 7.08 4.89
N MET A 105 -6.14 6.22 4.20
CA MET A 105 -5.72 6.44 2.81
C MET A 105 -6.93 6.68 1.90
N LEU A 106 -7.93 5.80 1.95
CA LEU A 106 -9.16 5.95 1.17
C LEU A 106 -9.99 7.17 1.59
N SER A 107 -10.10 7.41 2.90
CA SER A 107 -10.95 8.45 3.49
C SER A 107 -10.50 9.87 3.14
N HIS A 108 -9.21 10.05 2.92
CA HIS A 108 -8.56 11.35 2.73
C HIS A 108 -7.82 11.46 1.40
N ASN A 109 -7.86 10.43 0.55
CA ASN A 109 -7.01 10.31 -0.63
C ASN A 109 -5.54 10.63 -0.29
N ALA A 110 -5.06 10.05 0.81
CA ALA A 110 -3.78 10.42 1.40
C ALA A 110 -2.62 9.84 0.60
N SER A 111 -1.58 10.64 0.37
CA SER A 111 -0.31 10.17 -0.19
C SER A 111 0.44 9.29 0.81
N THR A 112 1.38 8.48 0.31
CA THR A 112 2.29 7.67 1.14
C THR A 112 3.04 8.54 2.15
N GLU A 113 3.45 9.74 1.76
CA GLU A 113 4.14 10.68 2.65
C GLU A 113 3.27 11.17 3.79
N ARG A 114 2.00 11.46 3.53
CA ARG A 114 1.05 11.79 4.59
C ARG A 114 0.86 10.62 5.54
N LEU A 115 0.75 9.40 5.03
CA LEU A 115 0.61 8.20 5.85
C LEU A 115 1.85 7.92 6.71
N LYS A 116 3.06 8.11 6.15
CA LYS A 116 4.32 8.03 6.90
C LYS A 116 4.28 8.95 8.13
N LYS A 117 3.86 10.20 7.92
CA LYS A 117 3.76 11.20 8.99
C LYS A 117 2.65 10.88 10.00
N GLU A 118 1.49 10.41 9.56
CA GLU A 118 0.37 10.18 10.47
C GLU A 118 0.52 8.89 11.30
N PHE A 119 1.09 7.85 10.72
CA PHE A 119 1.21 6.54 11.37
C PHE A 119 2.62 6.22 11.87
N GLN A 120 3.61 7.07 11.59
CA GLN A 120 4.99 6.94 12.06
C GLN A 120 5.67 5.65 11.60
N HIS A 121 5.42 5.26 10.34
CA HIS A 121 6.03 4.11 9.69
C HIS A 121 6.75 4.51 8.43
N SER A 122 7.77 3.71 8.06
CA SER A 122 8.47 3.89 6.78
C SER A 122 7.51 3.75 5.60
N GLY A 123 7.83 4.41 4.47
CA GLY A 123 7.02 4.32 3.26
C GLY A 123 6.88 2.88 2.76
N GLU A 124 7.95 2.08 2.87
CA GLU A 124 7.93 0.64 2.55
C GLU A 124 6.91 -0.12 3.42
N THR A 125 6.89 0.15 4.73
CA THR A 125 5.93 -0.50 5.64
C THR A 125 4.50 -0.11 5.32
N VAL A 126 4.23 1.18 5.10
CA VAL A 126 2.91 1.67 4.69
C VAL A 126 2.47 1.01 3.38
N HIS A 127 3.34 0.97 2.38
CA HIS A 127 3.05 0.37 1.08
C HIS A 127 2.73 -1.12 1.21
N ARG A 128 3.57 -1.89 1.90
CA ARG A 128 3.35 -3.32 2.15
C ARG A 128 2.00 -3.57 2.80
N LYS A 129 1.60 -2.74 3.77
CA LYS A 129 0.33 -2.92 4.48
C LYS A 129 -0.89 -2.55 3.69
N ILE A 130 -0.81 -1.52 2.87
CA ILE A 130 -1.87 -1.22 1.91
C ILE A 130 -2.02 -2.38 0.90
N TYR A 131 -0.91 -2.89 0.41
CA TYR A 131 -0.90 -4.00 -0.53
C TYR A 131 -1.47 -5.30 0.07
N ASP A 132 -1.09 -5.64 1.32
CA ASP A 132 -1.66 -6.77 2.07
C ASP A 132 -3.20 -6.68 2.12
N VAL A 133 -3.75 -5.49 2.40
CA VAL A 133 -5.20 -5.26 2.45
C VAL A 133 -5.83 -5.37 1.06
N PHE A 134 -5.20 -4.83 0.01
CA PHE A 134 -5.69 -4.95 -1.36
C PHE A 134 -5.80 -6.41 -1.83
N ASN A 135 -4.86 -7.26 -1.46
CA ASN A 135 -4.88 -8.69 -1.82
C ASN A 135 -6.08 -9.45 -1.25
N ILE A 136 -6.70 -8.93 -0.19
CA ILE A 136 -7.85 -9.55 0.49
C ILE A 136 -9.17 -9.09 -0.13
N ILE A 137 -9.21 -7.92 -0.78
CA ILE A 137 -10.42 -7.34 -1.36
C ILE A 137 -11.13 -8.29 -2.34
N PRO A 138 -10.45 -9.02 -3.26
CA PRO A 138 -11.10 -9.99 -4.13
C PRO A 138 -11.84 -11.08 -3.35
N THR A 139 -11.24 -11.61 -2.29
CA THR A 139 -11.85 -12.62 -1.42
C THR A 139 -13.09 -12.08 -0.72
N LEU A 140 -13.02 -10.84 -0.20
CA LEU A 140 -14.18 -10.18 0.42
C LEU A 140 -15.29 -9.93 -0.61
N THR A 141 -14.93 -9.49 -1.80
CA THR A 141 -15.87 -9.23 -2.90
C THR A 141 -16.62 -10.51 -3.26
N GLN A 142 -15.92 -11.63 -3.42
CA GLN A 142 -16.56 -12.93 -3.71
C GLN A 142 -17.48 -13.40 -2.56
N LYS A 143 -17.10 -13.13 -1.31
CA LYS A 143 -17.89 -13.55 -0.14
C LYS A 143 -19.17 -12.73 0.04
N PHE A 144 -19.06 -11.40 -0.08
CA PHE A 144 -20.14 -10.46 0.26
C PHE A 144 -20.93 -9.94 -0.94
N ILE A 145 -20.29 -9.74 -2.10
CA ILE A 145 -20.95 -9.24 -3.30
C ILE A 145 -21.49 -10.44 -4.08
N ARG A 146 -22.76 -10.76 -3.83
CA ARG A 146 -23.50 -11.76 -4.60
C ARG A 146 -24.42 -11.07 -5.58
N LEU A 147 -24.47 -11.57 -6.81
CA LEU A 147 -25.46 -11.08 -7.76
C LEU A 147 -26.87 -11.42 -7.24
N PRO A 148 -27.85 -10.51 -7.39
CA PRO A 148 -29.24 -10.82 -7.11
C PRO A 148 -29.68 -12.04 -7.92
N ASN A 149 -30.43 -12.94 -7.30
CA ASN A 149 -31.02 -14.07 -8.03
C ASN A 149 -31.99 -13.49 -9.09
N PRO A 150 -31.87 -13.84 -10.38
CA PRO A 150 -32.79 -13.39 -11.43
C PRO A 150 -34.26 -13.69 -11.11
N SER A 151 -34.52 -14.78 -10.37
CA SER A 151 -35.85 -15.20 -9.93
C SER A 151 -36.44 -14.36 -8.80
N HIS A 152 -35.63 -13.51 -8.15
CA HIS A 152 -36.07 -12.58 -7.09
C HIS A 152 -36.27 -11.14 -7.62
N THR A 153 -36.43 -10.99 -8.93
CA THR A 153 -36.78 -9.70 -9.52
C THR A 153 -38.20 -9.31 -9.09
N HIS A 154 -38.36 -8.09 -8.57
CA HIS A 154 -39.66 -7.60 -8.09
C HIS A 154 -40.69 -7.59 -9.23
N MET A 155 -41.93 -8.01 -8.94
CA MET A 155 -43.01 -8.15 -9.95
C MET A 155 -43.21 -6.92 -10.84
N LYS A 156 -43.08 -5.70 -10.30
CA LYS A 156 -43.15 -4.45 -11.08
C LYS A 156 -42.12 -4.33 -12.20
N ILE A 157 -40.95 -4.94 -12.04
CA ILE A 157 -39.88 -4.96 -13.05
C ILE A 157 -40.13 -6.10 -14.03
N THR A 158 -40.53 -7.27 -13.53
CA THR A 158 -40.84 -8.46 -14.34
C THR A 158 -42.04 -8.26 -15.27
N CYS A 159 -43.06 -7.53 -14.80
CA CYS A 159 -44.27 -7.25 -15.55
C CYS A 159 -44.15 -6.04 -16.50
N ASP A 160 -43.10 -5.22 -16.39
CA ASP A 160 -42.89 -4.09 -17.30
C ASP A 160 -41.94 -4.49 -18.44
N PRO A 161 -42.43 -4.63 -19.69
CA PRO A 161 -41.62 -5.01 -20.82
C PRO A 161 -40.51 -4.01 -21.18
N ARG A 162 -40.55 -2.78 -20.65
CA ARG A 162 -39.47 -1.80 -20.80
C ARG A 162 -38.27 -2.09 -19.90
N PHE A 163 -38.52 -2.66 -18.71
CA PHE A 163 -37.47 -2.91 -17.71
C PHE A 163 -36.96 -4.35 -17.74
N MET A 164 -37.84 -5.31 -18.00
CA MET A 164 -37.51 -6.73 -17.97
C MET A 164 -36.32 -7.17 -18.88
N PRO A 165 -36.11 -6.58 -20.07
CA PRO A 165 -34.96 -6.94 -20.92
C PRO A 165 -33.58 -6.72 -20.27
N PHE A 166 -33.45 -5.77 -19.35
CA PHE A 166 -32.20 -5.52 -18.61
C PHE A 166 -31.88 -6.61 -17.57
N PHE A 167 -32.86 -7.44 -17.22
CA PHE A 167 -32.76 -8.49 -16.20
C PHE A 167 -32.83 -9.92 -16.78
N GLN A 168 -33.21 -10.07 -18.07
CA GLN A 168 -33.34 -11.38 -18.73
C GLN A 168 -32.06 -11.85 -19.45
N ASP A 169 -31.23 -10.95 -19.99
CA ASP A 169 -30.06 -11.35 -20.78
C ASP A 169 -28.75 -11.31 -19.97
N ASN A 170 -28.53 -12.37 -19.20
CA ASN A 170 -27.32 -12.57 -18.40
C ASN A 170 -26.06 -12.91 -19.23
N ARG A 171 -26.05 -12.80 -20.57
CA ARG A 171 -24.83 -13.07 -21.37
C ARG A 171 -23.69 -12.09 -21.09
N LYS A 172 -23.99 -10.84 -20.73
CA LYS A 172 -22.99 -9.85 -20.29
C LYS A 172 -22.55 -10.10 -18.84
N MET A 173 -23.48 -10.49 -17.96
CA MET A 173 -23.25 -10.80 -16.54
C MET A 173 -22.44 -12.10 -16.32
N ALA A 174 -22.64 -13.12 -17.16
CA ALA A 174 -21.87 -14.37 -17.14
C ALA A 174 -20.37 -14.15 -17.43
N ARG A 175 -20.02 -13.06 -18.14
CA ARG A 175 -18.62 -12.64 -18.34
C ARG A 175 -18.01 -12.06 -17.05
N PHE A 176 -18.81 -11.48 -16.17
CA PHE A 176 -18.37 -10.99 -14.85
C PHE A 176 -18.34 -12.11 -13.80
N GLN A 177 -19.14 -13.17 -13.95
CA GLN A 177 -19.07 -14.35 -13.08
C GLN A 177 -17.87 -15.27 -13.39
N LYS A 178 -17.44 -15.34 -14.67
CA LYS A 178 -16.30 -16.17 -15.09
C LYS A 178 -14.95 -15.45 -15.07
N LYS A 179 -14.95 -14.12 -15.04
CA LYS A 179 -13.74 -13.34 -14.79
C LYS A 179 -13.62 -13.15 -13.28
N SER A 180 -12.45 -13.44 -12.70
CA SER A 180 -12.08 -12.76 -11.46
C SER A 180 -12.27 -11.27 -11.77
N PHE A 181 -13.03 -10.55 -10.95
CA PHE A 181 -13.23 -9.10 -11.11
C PHE A 181 -11.90 -8.47 -11.57
N PRO A 182 -11.87 -7.69 -12.68
CA PRO A 182 -10.64 -7.07 -13.15
C PRO A 182 -10.30 -5.97 -12.14
N LEU A 183 -9.67 -6.37 -11.05
CA LEU A 183 -9.34 -5.51 -9.92
C LEU A 183 -7.86 -5.63 -9.61
N TYR A 184 -7.19 -6.71 -9.98
CA TYR A 184 -5.80 -6.85 -9.56
C TYR A 184 -4.86 -5.90 -10.32
N GLU A 185 -4.84 -5.93 -11.65
CA GLU A 185 -4.05 -4.98 -12.42
C GLU A 185 -4.63 -3.56 -12.33
N ASP A 186 -5.96 -3.41 -12.35
CA ASP A 186 -6.60 -2.10 -12.33
C ASP A 186 -6.50 -1.40 -10.96
N MET A 187 -6.61 -2.10 -9.82
CA MET A 187 -6.40 -1.49 -8.50
C MET A 187 -4.93 -1.29 -8.19
N THR A 188 -4.04 -2.18 -8.65
CA THR A 188 -2.60 -1.93 -8.56
C THR A 188 -2.22 -0.73 -9.42
N SER A 189 -2.79 -0.60 -10.62
CA SER A 189 -2.63 0.56 -11.50
C SER A 189 -3.24 1.81 -10.88
N LEU A 190 -4.41 1.76 -10.24
CA LEU A 190 -5.00 2.88 -9.51
C LEU A 190 -4.13 3.31 -8.32
N TYR A 191 -3.62 2.33 -7.57
CA TYR A 191 -2.75 2.56 -6.43
C TYR A 191 -1.40 3.15 -6.86
N LEU A 192 -0.76 2.57 -7.87
CA LEU A 192 0.47 3.09 -8.47
C LEU A 192 0.24 4.46 -9.13
N CYS A 193 -0.89 4.67 -9.80
CA CYS A 193 -1.22 5.95 -10.42
C CYS A 193 -1.51 7.04 -9.36
N ALA A 194 -2.15 6.69 -8.23
CA ALA A 194 -2.32 7.59 -7.10
C ALA A 194 -0.98 7.97 -6.44
N ILE A 195 -0.04 7.02 -6.34
CA ILE A 195 1.33 7.28 -5.89
C ILE A 195 2.06 8.19 -6.89
N CYS A 196 2.01 7.89 -8.19
CA CYS A 196 2.69 8.64 -9.24
C CYS A 196 2.15 10.08 -9.41
N ARG A 197 0.85 10.30 -9.18
CA ARG A 197 0.25 11.66 -9.20
C ARG A 197 0.66 12.52 -7.99
N GLY A 198 1.16 11.91 -6.92
CA GLY A 198 1.71 12.62 -5.76
C GLY A 198 3.11 13.18 -5.97
N ASN A 199 3.77 12.90 -7.11
CA ASN A 199 5.17 13.26 -7.36
C ASN A 199 5.37 14.20 -8.57
N VAL A 200 4.39 15.06 -8.86
CA VAL A 200 4.57 16.14 -9.85
C VAL A 200 4.92 17.44 -9.14
N GLY A 201 6.23 17.60 -8.89
CA GLY A 201 6.96 18.86 -9.06
C GLY A 201 6.62 20.02 -8.12
N GLY A 202 7.29 20.03 -6.96
CA GLY A 202 7.94 21.27 -6.52
C GLY A 202 9.14 21.53 -7.44
N GLY A 203 9.05 22.54 -8.28
CA GLY A 203 10.14 23.04 -9.13
C GLY A 203 9.95 24.53 -9.35
N ASN A 204 10.82 25.33 -8.74
CA ASN A 204 10.89 26.78 -8.87
C ASN A 204 11.02 27.22 -10.34
N VAL A 205 10.16 28.15 -10.79
CA VAL A 205 10.49 29.54 -11.19
C VAL A 205 9.23 30.37 -10.97
#